data_AF-A0A1G0REP7-F1
#
_entry.id   AF-A0A1G0REP7-F1
#
_cell.length_a   1.000
_cell.length_b   1.000
_cell.length_c   1.000
_cell.angle_alpha   90.00
_cell.angle_beta   90.00
_cell.angle_gamma   90.00
#
_symmetry.space_group_name_H-M   'P 1'
#
loop_
_entity.id
_entity.type
_entity.pdbx_description
1 polymer ?
#
loop_
_entity_poly.entity_id
_entity_poly.type
_entity_poly.pdbx_seq_one_letter_code
_entity_poly.pdbx_strand_id
1 'polypeptide(L)'
;MGQEQKVQKEKRTQKDYSLAFKLQVVNEVEKRFVTYKEAQRKYGIQGRSTVLVWLRKHVVLNWWGDSTMGKKMTPYKEIKELKKRIERLEAEKEVLNIAIDTADEMFGIEIRKKYLALSLEMQKLQSQNQEED
;
A
#
# COMPACT_ATOMS: atom_id res chain seq x y z
N MET A 1 -52.35 -8.85 -1.25
CA MET A 1 -52.12 -7.53 -1.88
C MET A 1 -50.87 -6.93 -1.25
N GLY A 2 -49.71 -7.14 -1.88
CA GLY A 2 -48.46 -6.54 -1.43
C GLY A 2 -48.42 -5.08 -1.86
N GLN A 3 -48.36 -4.15 -0.92
CA GLN A 3 -48.26 -2.73 -1.24
C GLN A 3 -46.87 -2.47 -1.82
N GLU A 4 -46.84 -2.09 -3.09
CA GLU A 4 -45.64 -1.69 -3.80
C GLU A 4 -45.21 -0.30 -3.30
N GLN A 5 -44.17 -0.25 -2.46
CA GLN A 5 -43.63 1.01 -1.96
C GLN A 5 -42.98 1.78 -3.12
N LYS A 6 -43.69 2.79 -3.64
CA LYS A 6 -43.12 3.79 -4.56
C LYS A 6 -42.02 4.57 -3.83
N VAL A 7 -40.75 4.18 -4.03
CA VAL A 7 -39.60 4.99 -3.63
C VAL A 7 -39.64 6.29 -4.43
N GLN A 8 -40.11 7.37 -3.80
CA GLN A 8 -40.05 8.71 -4.38
C GLN A 8 -38.57 9.08 -4.56
N LYS A 9 -38.15 9.22 -5.83
CA LYS A 9 -36.81 9.69 -6.14
C LYS A 9 -36.75 11.17 -5.81
N GLU A 10 -36.09 11.53 -4.71
CA GLU A 10 -35.76 12.91 -4.39
C GLU A 10 -35.06 13.56 -5.59
N LYS A 11 -35.56 14.75 -5.97
CA LYS A 11 -34.98 15.52 -7.08
C LYS A 11 -33.56 15.90 -6.68
N ARG A 12 -32.61 15.61 -7.56
CA ARG A 12 -31.21 15.98 -7.40
C ARG A 12 -31.08 17.50 -7.28
N THR A 13 -30.47 17.99 -6.21
CA THR A 13 -30.11 19.40 -6.08
C THR A 13 -28.77 19.66 -6.76
N GLN A 14 -28.56 20.87 -7.27
CA GLN A 14 -27.24 21.27 -7.73
C GLN A 14 -26.29 21.31 -6.52
N LYS A 15 -25.15 20.62 -6.62
CA LYS A 15 -24.14 20.58 -5.57
C LYS A 15 -22.78 20.87 -6.18
N ASP A 16 -22.26 22.04 -5.85
CA ASP A 16 -20.95 22.46 -6.31
C ASP A 16 -19.89 22.00 -5.31
N TYR A 17 -18.95 21.19 -5.81
CA TYR A 17 -17.84 20.68 -5.02
C TYR A 17 -16.61 21.55 -5.25
N SER A 18 -15.96 21.98 -4.17
CA SER A 18 -14.72 22.76 -4.24
C SER A 18 -13.59 21.95 -4.87
N LEU A 19 -12.61 22.62 -5.47
CA LEU A 19 -11.47 21.95 -6.10
C LEU A 19 -10.67 21.15 -5.07
N ALA A 20 -10.42 21.72 -3.88
CA ALA A 20 -9.71 21.05 -2.80
C ALA A 20 -10.39 19.73 -2.39
N PHE A 21 -11.72 19.75 -2.28
CA PHE A 21 -12.49 18.54 -1.98
C PHE A 21 -12.36 17.48 -3.08
N LYS A 22 -12.44 17.89 -4.36
CA LYS A 22 -12.26 16.96 -5.49
C LYS A 22 -10.88 16.29 -5.45
N LEU A 23 -9.83 17.06 -5.17
CA LEU A 23 -8.46 16.56 -5.07
C LEU A 23 -8.29 15.61 -3.88
N GLN A 24 -8.87 15.92 -2.72
CA GLN A 24 -8.85 15.04 -1.55
C GLN A 24 -9.50 13.68 -1.86
N VAL A 25 -10.70 13.69 -2.44
CA VAL A 25 -11.43 12.47 -2.81
C VAL A 25 -10.65 11.66 -3.84
N VAL A 26 -10.02 12.32 -4.82
CA VAL A 26 -9.18 11.66 -5.82
C VAL A 26 -7.96 11.00 -5.17
N ASN A 27 -7.24 11.70 -4.28
CA ASN A 27 -6.06 11.18 -3.58
C ASN A 27 -6.38 9.93 -2.75
N GLU A 28 -7.50 9.91 -2.02
CA GLU A 28 -7.92 8.74 -1.24
C GLU A 28 -8.24 7.51 -2.12
N VAL A 29 -8.80 7.75 -3.31
CA VAL A 29 -9.13 6.68 -4.27
C VAL A 29 -7.88 6.19 -5.00
N GLU A 30 -6.94 7.07 -5.31
CA GLU A 30 -5.64 6.75 -5.91
C GLU A 30 -4.80 5.87 -4.98
N LYS A 31 -4.75 6.21 -3.69
CA LYS A 31 -4.07 5.42 -2.65
C LYS A 31 -4.77 4.09 -2.33
N ARG A 32 -5.87 3.77 -3.02
CA ARG A 32 -6.66 2.53 -2.85
C ARG A 32 -7.24 2.33 -1.45
N PHE A 33 -7.27 3.37 -0.60
CA PHE A 33 -7.92 3.29 0.71
C PHE A 33 -9.43 3.10 0.59
N VAL A 34 -10.02 3.65 -0.46
CA VAL A 34 -11.44 3.53 -0.78
C VAL A 34 -11.63 3.32 -2.28
N THR A 35 -12.58 2.48 -2.66
CA THR A 35 -13.03 2.43 -4.06
C THR A 35 -13.85 3.68 -4.39
N TYR A 36 -14.01 4.01 -5.68
CA TYR A 36 -14.83 5.15 -6.08
C TYR A 36 -16.30 5.04 -5.60
N LYS A 37 -16.83 3.81 -5.48
CA LYS A 37 -18.18 3.55 -4.94
C LYS A 37 -18.25 3.81 -3.44
N GLU A 38 -17.22 3.42 -2.70
CA GLU A 38 -17.11 3.68 -1.27
C GLU A 38 -16.90 5.16 -0.99
N ALA A 39 -16.03 5.83 -1.74
CA ALA A 39 -15.84 7.28 -1.67
C ALA A 39 -17.17 8.02 -1.94
N GLN A 40 -17.93 7.59 -2.94
CA GLN A 40 -19.25 8.18 -3.22
C GLN A 40 -20.21 8.08 -2.02
N ARG A 41 -20.27 6.92 -1.36
CA ARG A 41 -21.11 6.73 -0.16
C ARG A 41 -20.59 7.50 1.05
N LYS A 42 -19.29 7.41 1.31
CA LYS A 42 -18.60 8.06 2.43
C LYS A 42 -18.79 9.58 2.42
N TYR A 43 -18.70 10.17 1.23
CA TYR A 43 -18.76 11.61 1.03
C TYR A 43 -20.13 12.14 0.59
N GLY A 44 -21.15 11.27 0.49
CA GLY A 44 -22.50 11.67 0.06
C GLY A 44 -22.53 12.31 -1.33
N ILE A 45 -21.73 11.79 -2.26
CA ILE A 45 -21.62 12.35 -3.61
C ILE A 45 -22.83 11.90 -4.43
N GLN A 46 -23.62 12.88 -4.88
CA GLN A 46 -24.94 12.65 -5.48
C GLN A 46 -24.89 11.91 -6.84
N GLY A 47 -23.82 12.11 -7.63
CA GLY A 47 -23.69 11.51 -8.95
C GLY A 47 -22.90 10.21 -8.95
N ARG A 48 -23.49 9.15 -9.50
CA ARG A 48 -22.88 7.80 -9.58
C ARG A 48 -21.54 7.76 -10.31
N SER A 49 -21.35 8.67 -11.27
CA SER A 49 -20.14 8.79 -12.07
C SER A 49 -19.30 10.03 -11.72
N THR A 50 -19.72 10.85 -10.73
CA THR A 50 -19.04 12.11 -10.41
C THR A 50 -17.60 11.88 -9.96
N VAL A 51 -17.36 10.90 -9.09
CA VAL A 51 -16.00 10.53 -8.65
C VAL A 51 -15.16 10.05 -9.84
N LEU A 52 -15.74 9.26 -10.76
CA LEU A 52 -15.05 8.81 -11.97
C LEU A 52 -14.69 9.98 -12.91
N VAL A 53 -15.54 11.00 -12.99
CA VAL A 53 -15.26 12.22 -13.77
C VAL A 53 -14.10 12.99 -13.13
N TRP A 54 -14.07 13.13 -11.81
CA TRP A 54 -12.96 13.79 -11.12
C TRP A 54 -11.66 13.03 -11.27
N LEU A 55 -11.69 11.70 -11.17
CA LEU A 55 -10.53 10.86 -11.43
C LEU A 55 -9.97 11.12 -12.84
N ARG A 56 -10.80 11.09 -13.87
CA ARG A 56 -10.33 11.37 -15.24
C ARG A 56 -9.76 12.77 -15.43
N LYS A 57 -10.24 13.76 -14.67
CA LYS A 57 -9.82 15.16 -14.82
C LYS A 57 -8.61 15.54 -13.96
N HIS A 58 -8.46 14.90 -12.80
CA HIS A 58 -7.52 15.33 -11.76
C HIS A 58 -6.50 14.26 -11.36
N VAL A 59 -6.60 13.02 -11.85
CA VAL A 59 -5.53 12.04 -11.71
C VAL A 59 -4.34 12.54 -12.53
N VAL A 60 -3.26 12.88 -11.83
CA VAL A 60 -2.11 13.60 -12.38
C VAL A 60 -1.33 12.75 -13.38
N LEU A 61 -1.36 11.42 -13.28
CA LEU A 61 -0.59 10.52 -14.14
C LEU A 61 -1.34 9.18 -14.32
N ASN A 62 -1.46 8.71 -15.57
CA ASN A 62 -1.69 7.30 -15.97
C ASN A 62 -3.13 6.78 -16.24
N TRP A 63 -4.04 7.53 -16.87
CA TRP A 63 -5.29 6.89 -17.38
C TRP A 63 -5.14 6.31 -18.81
N TRP A 64 -4.13 6.69 -19.59
CA TRP A 64 -4.01 6.27 -21.01
C TRP A 64 -2.78 5.40 -21.31
N GLY A 65 -2.12 4.86 -20.28
CA GLY A 65 -0.98 3.94 -20.42
C GLY A 65 -1.20 2.56 -19.80
N ASP A 66 -2.27 2.39 -19.02
CA ASP A 66 -2.59 1.12 -18.37
C ASP A 66 -4.06 0.77 -18.62
N SER A 67 -4.42 0.75 -19.90
CA SER A 67 -5.62 0.07 -20.39
C SER A 67 -5.50 -1.46 -20.24
N THR A 68 -4.83 -1.93 -19.19
CA THR A 68 -5.20 -3.18 -18.59
C THR A 68 -5.93 -2.84 -17.28
N MET A 69 -7.26 -2.92 -17.35
CA MET A 69 -8.06 -3.41 -16.21
C MET A 69 -7.69 -4.88 -15.88
N GLY A 70 -6.44 -5.29 -16.14
CA GLY A 70 -5.85 -6.56 -15.78
C GLY A 70 -5.48 -6.47 -14.32
N LYS A 71 -6.42 -6.86 -13.46
CA LYS A 71 -6.20 -7.28 -12.06
C LYS A 71 -4.85 -6.85 -11.47
N LYS A 72 -4.64 -5.56 -11.23
CA LYS A 72 -3.64 -5.15 -10.25
C LYS A 72 -4.06 -5.78 -8.93
N MET A 73 -3.15 -6.54 -8.36
CA MET A 73 -3.40 -7.47 -7.28
C MET A 73 -4.17 -6.76 -6.16
N THR A 74 -5.27 -7.35 -5.67
CA THR A 74 -6.01 -6.72 -4.58
C THR A 74 -5.08 -6.60 -3.37
N PRO A 75 -5.21 -5.57 -2.52
CA PRO A 75 -4.36 -5.41 -1.34
C PRO A 75 -4.28 -6.69 -0.50
N TYR A 76 -5.38 -7.45 -0.44
CA TYR A 76 -5.41 -8.78 0.19
C TYR A 76 -4.45 -9.81 -0.43
N LYS A 77 -4.39 -9.87 -1.77
CA LYS A 77 -3.49 -10.78 -2.47
C LYS A 77 -2.03 -10.34 -2.35
N GLU A 78 -1.76 -9.04 -2.36
CA GLU A 78 -0.43 -8.50 -2.10
C GLU A 78 0.03 -8.84 -0.68
N ILE A 79 -0.81 -8.60 0.31
CA ILE A 79 -0.56 -9.01 1.71
C ILE A 79 -0.30 -10.52 1.79
N LYS A 80 -1.07 -11.34 1.05
CA LYS A 80 -0.89 -12.80 1.04
C LYS A 80 0.45 -13.20 0.43
N GLU A 81 0.86 -12.61 -0.69
CA GLU A 81 2.15 -12.90 -1.31
C GLU A 81 3.31 -12.41 -0.45
N LEU A 82 3.21 -11.21 0.12
CA LEU A 82 4.20 -10.68 1.06
C LEU A 82 4.35 -11.58 2.29
N LYS A 83 3.25 -12.06 2.88
CA LYS A 83 3.29 -13.02 3.98
C LYS A 83 4.01 -14.32 3.60
N LYS A 84 3.69 -14.88 2.42
CA LYS A 84 4.38 -16.07 1.91
C LYS A 84 5.87 -15.83 1.68
N ARG A 85 6.23 -14.62 1.22
CA ARG A 85 7.64 -14.24 1.03
C ARG A 85 8.37 -14.13 2.37
N ILE A 86 7.74 -13.55 3.40
CA ILE A 86 8.28 -13.47 4.76
C ILE A 86 8.54 -14.87 5.30
N GLU A 87 7.54 -15.76 5.25
CA GLU A 87 7.66 -17.14 5.73
C GLU A 87 8.83 -17.89 5.06
N ARG A 88 8.98 -17.75 3.74
CA ARG A 88 10.11 -18.34 3.02
C ARG A 88 11.46 -17.76 3.47
N LEU A 89 11.55 -16.44 3.66
CA LEU A 89 12.78 -15.78 4.09
C LEU A 89 13.13 -16.15 5.53
N GLU A 90 12.14 -16.36 6.40
CA GLU A 90 12.35 -16.83 7.77
C GLU A 90 12.93 -18.24 7.79
N ALA A 91 12.40 -19.15 6.96
CA ALA A 91 12.97 -20.49 6.81
C ALA A 91 14.40 -20.46 6.23
N GLU A 92 14.66 -19.64 5.21
CA GLU A 92 16.02 -19.47 4.65
C GLU A 92 16.99 -18.92 5.72
N LYS A 93 16.55 -17.98 6.57
CA LYS A 93 17.34 -17.45 7.68
C LYS A 93 17.65 -18.52 8.73
N GLU A 94 16.69 -19.38 9.07
CA GLU A 94 16.89 -20.47 10.02
C GLU A 94 17.99 -21.43 9.55
N VAL A 95 17.93 -21.86 8.28
CA VAL A 95 18.96 -22.69 7.66
C VAL A 95 20.34 -22.03 7.72
N LEU A 96 20.42 -20.73 7.42
CA LEU A 96 21.66 -19.98 7.49
C LEU A 96 22.21 -19.86 8.91
N ASN A 97 21.36 -19.66 9.91
CA ASN A 97 21.78 -19.63 11.31
C ASN A 97 22.37 -20.97 11.74
N ILE A 98 21.71 -22.08 11.38
CA ILE A 98 22.20 -23.43 11.65
C ILE A 98 23.56 -23.65 10.98
N ALA A 99 23.72 -23.22 9.73
CA ALA A 99 25.00 -23.33 9.04
C ALA A 99 26.13 -22.55 9.74
N ILE A 100 25.81 -21.36 10.27
CA ILE A 100 26.76 -20.56 11.06
C ILE A 100 27.10 -21.26 12.38
N ASP A 101 26.11 -21.80 13.09
CA ASP A 101 26.31 -22.57 14.33
C ASP A 101 27.24 -23.76 14.11
N THR A 102 26.96 -24.56 13.08
CA THR A 102 27.79 -25.71 12.70
C THR A 102 29.21 -25.29 12.34
N ALA A 103 29.37 -24.17 11.61
CA ALA A 103 30.69 -23.67 11.24
C ALA A 103 31.48 -23.18 12.47
N ASP A 104 30.83 -22.45 13.38
CA ASP A 104 31.42 -22.00 14.64
C ASP A 104 31.87 -23.20 15.49
N GLU A 105 31.05 -24.26 15.58
CA GLU A 105 31.38 -25.49 16.32
C GLU A 105 32.50 -26.31 15.67
N MET A 106 32.43 -26.55 14.36
CA MET A 106 33.39 -27.40 13.64
C MET A 106 34.78 -26.78 13.51
N PHE A 107 34.85 -25.45 13.33
CA PHE A 107 36.10 -24.75 13.04
C PHE A 107 36.59 -23.87 14.20
N GLY A 108 35.85 -23.83 15.33
CA GLY A 108 36.18 -22.99 16.48
C GLY A 108 36.22 -21.50 16.15
N ILE A 109 35.50 -21.09 15.10
CA ILE A 109 35.38 -19.71 14.66
C ILE A 109 34.23 -19.03 15.41
N GLU A 110 34.35 -17.73 15.65
CA GLU A 110 33.28 -16.92 16.26
C GLU A 110 32.70 -15.97 15.20
N ILE A 111 32.09 -16.52 14.15
CA ILE A 111 31.60 -15.74 12.98
C ILE A 111 30.63 -14.64 13.44
N ARG A 112 29.69 -14.98 14.32
CA ARG A 112 28.69 -14.02 14.83
C ARG A 112 29.32 -12.84 15.55
N LYS A 113 30.29 -13.09 16.42
CA LYS A 113 30.95 -12.05 17.22
C LYS A 113 31.77 -11.12 16.33
N LYS A 114 32.49 -11.67 15.35
CA LYS A 114 33.22 -10.88 14.35
C LYS A 114 32.29 -9.99 13.53
N TYR A 115 31.15 -10.52 13.08
CA TYR A 115 30.17 -9.75 12.33
C TYR A 115 29.52 -8.63 13.16
N LEU A 116 29.18 -8.90 14.42
CA LEU A 116 28.56 -7.91 15.31
C LEU A 116 29.47 -6.69 15.54
N ALA A 117 30.76 -6.94 15.77
CA ALA A 117 31.75 -5.87 15.92
C ALA A 117 31.85 -4.98 14.66
N LEU A 118 31.91 -5.61 13.48
CA LEU A 118 31.98 -4.91 12.20
C LEU A 118 30.72 -4.07 11.90
N SER A 119 29.54 -4.60 12.23
CA SER A 119 28.27 -3.88 12.05
C SER A 119 28.19 -2.62 12.92
N LEU A 120 28.62 -2.70 14.17
CA LEU A 120 28.68 -1.56 15.09
C LEU A 120 29.65 -0.47 14.59
N GLU A 121 30.77 -0.89 14.01
CA GLU A 121 31.76 0.01 13.42
C GLU A 121 31.21 0.72 12.17
N MET A 122 30.51 0.00 11.29
CA MET A 122 29.82 0.62 10.14
C MET A 122 28.75 1.63 10.57
N GLN A 123 27.96 1.32 11.60
CA GLN A 123 26.94 2.26 12.11
C GLN A 123 27.56 3.55 12.66
N LYS A 124 28.69 3.45 13.37
CA LYS A 124 29.43 4.63 13.85
C LYS A 124 29.92 5.50 12.69
N LEU A 125 30.48 4.87 11.65
CA LEU A 125 30.94 5.59 10.44
C LEU A 125 29.78 6.28 9.71
N GLN A 126 28.61 5.65 9.62
CA GLN A 126 27.43 6.25 9.01
C GLN A 126 26.88 7.43 9.81
N SER A 127 26.97 7.37 11.15
CA SER A 127 26.52 8.44 12.04
C SER A 127 27.45 9.65 11.94
N GLN A 128 28.77 9.43 11.86
CA GLN A 128 29.78 10.49 11.68
C GLN A 128 29.63 11.21 10.35
N ASN A 129 29.32 10.49 9.26
CA ASN A 129 29.08 11.09 7.94
C ASN A 129 27.76 11.87 7.84
N GLN A 130 26.84 11.75 8.80
CA GLN A 130 25.58 12.50 8.84
C GLN A 130 25.66 13.76 9.71
N GLU A 131 26.70 13.92 10.52
CA GLU A 131 26.91 15.09 11.39
C GLU A 131 27.81 16.17 10.75
N GLU A 132 28.46 15.88 9.62
CA GLU A 132 29.34 16.82 8.90
C GLU A 132 28.65 17.59 7.73
N ASP A 133 27.35 17.35 7.47
CA ASP A 133 26.50 18.10 6.50
C ASP A 133 25.42 18.94 7.22
#